data_AF-A0A949L112-F1
#
_entry.id   AF-A0A949L112-F1
#
_cell.length_a   1.000
_cell.length_b   1.000
_cell.length_c   1.000
_cell.angle_alpha   90.00
_cell.angle_beta   90.00
_cell.angle_gamma   90.00
#
_symmetry.space_group_name_H-M   'P 1'
#
loop_
_entity.id
_entity.type
_entity.pdbx_description
1 polymer ?
#
loop_
_entity_poly.entity_id
_entity_poly.type
_entity_poly.pdbx_seq_one_letter_code
_entity_poly.pdbx_strand_id
1 'polypeptide(L)' 'MNAAARELVRVVDLARAGVIFSPRNGAVCPGCGATRLRAYKTMPWSGSVRIRYHKCGNPECILCAIGEGIKSLQEEL' A
#
# COMPACT_ATOMS: atom_id res chain seq x y z
N MET A 1 -6.39 -23.95 6.99
CA MET A 1 -5.86 -22.59 7.23
C MET A 1 -6.66 -21.92 8.32
N ASN A 2 -6.01 -21.34 9.34
CA ASN A 2 -6.70 -20.56 10.38
C ASN A 2 -7.07 -19.16 9.85
N ALA A 3 -7.99 -18.47 10.54
CA ALA A 3 -8.53 -17.17 10.10
C ALA A 3 -7.45 -16.07 10.03
N ALA A 4 -6.51 -16.06 11.00
CA ALA A 4 -5.41 -15.10 11.03
C ALA A 4 -4.49 -15.21 9.79
N ALA A 5 -4.17 -16.44 9.36
CA ALA A 5 -3.37 -16.65 8.16
C ALA A 5 -4.09 -16.18 6.90
N ARG A 6 -5.42 -16.36 6.81
CA ARG A 6 -6.21 -15.86 5.67
C ARG A 6 -6.21 -14.34 5.61
N GLU A 7 -6.37 -13.68 6.75
CA GLU A 7 -6.36 -12.22 6.80
C GLU A 7 -4.99 -11.65 6.45
N LEU A 8 -3.91 -12.27 6.93
CA LEU A 8 -2.55 -11.91 6.55
C LEU A 8 -2.36 -11.99 5.03
N VAL A 9 -2.72 -13.13 4.41
CA VAL A 9 -2.62 -13.32 2.96
C VAL A 9 -3.42 -12.25 2.22
N ARG A 10 -4.67 -12.00 2.63
CA ARG A 10 -5.52 -10.97 2.03
C ARG A 10 -4.89 -9.58 2.06
N VAL A 11 -4.36 -9.17 3.21
CA VAL A 11 -3.77 -7.84 3.40
C VAL A 11 -2.48 -7.69 2.60
N VAL A 12 -1.66 -8.73 2.52
CA VAL A 12 -0.45 -8.76 1.68
C VAL A 12 -0.82 -8.69 0.19
N ASP A 13 -1.82 -9.45 -0.23
CA ASP A 13 -2.29 -9.45 -1.62
C ASP A 13 -2.80 -8.07 -2.04
N LEU A 14 -3.57 -7.39 -1.18
CA LEU A 14 -4.00 -6.01 -1.42
C LEU A 14 -2.82 -5.03 -1.52
N ALA A 15 -1.83 -5.16 -0.64
CA ALA A 15 -0.63 -4.32 -0.66
C ALA A 15 0.17 -4.48 -1.96
N ARG A 16 0.25 -5.70 -2.51
CA ARG A 16 0.94 -6.03 -3.76
C ARG A 16 0.14 -5.69 -5.02
N ALA A 17 -1.17 -5.95 -4.99
CA ALA A 17 -2.11 -5.60 -6.06
C ALA A 17 -2.14 -4.09 -6.28
N GLY A 18 -2.01 -3.32 -5.21
CA GLY A 18 -1.86 -1.88 -5.20
C GLY A 18 -3.12 -1.16 -4.75
N VAL A 19 -2.94 -0.12 -3.96
CA VAL A 19 -4.02 0.76 -3.50
C VAL A 19 -4.14 1.98 -4.40
N ILE A 20 -5.35 2.54 -4.51
CA ILE A 20 -5.53 3.79 -5.26
C ILE A 20 -4.86 4.94 -4.50
N PHE A 21 -3.97 5.64 -5.19
CA PHE A 21 -3.35 6.86 -4.68
C PHE A 21 -4.30 8.03 -4.91
N SER A 22 -4.65 8.74 -3.85
CA SER A 22 -5.39 10.00 -3.94
C SER A 22 -4.42 11.19 -3.85
N PRO A 23 -4.52 12.20 -4.73
CA PRO A 23 -3.77 13.45 -4.54
C PRO A 23 -4.07 14.16 -3.21
N ARG A 24 -5.29 14.00 -2.66
CA ARG A 24 -5.72 14.62 -1.40
C ARG A 24 -5.29 13.81 -0.16
N ASN A 25 -5.39 12.49 -0.25
CA ASN A 25 -5.25 11.58 0.90
C ASN A 25 -4.00 10.70 0.85
N GLY A 26 -3.22 10.76 -0.23
CA GLY A 26 -2.09 9.88 -0.51
C GLY A 26 -2.50 8.42 -0.68
N ALA A 27 -1.55 7.51 -0.46
CA ALA A 27 -1.82 6.08 -0.36
C ALA A 27 -2.33 5.72 1.05
N VAL A 28 -3.20 4.71 1.12
CA VAL A 28 -3.78 4.20 2.37
C VAL A 28 -3.28 2.78 2.63
N CYS A 29 -2.89 2.48 3.88
CA CYS A 29 -2.48 1.14 4.29
C CYS A 29 -3.68 0.20 4.31
N PRO A 30 -3.68 -0.92 3.55
CA PRO A 30 -4.81 -1.85 3.57
C PRO A 30 -4.88 -2.68 4.86
N GLY A 31 -3.82 -2.70 5.68
CA GLY A 31 -3.79 -3.43 6.94
C GLY A 31 -4.29 -2.64 8.15
N CYS A 32 -4.02 -1.34 8.23
CA CYS A 32 -4.38 -0.52 9.41
C CYS A 32 -5.08 0.80 9.08
N GLY A 33 -5.39 1.06 7.80
CA GLY A 33 -6.08 2.30 7.39
C GLY A 33 -5.27 3.58 7.47
N ALA A 34 -3.99 3.53 7.87
CA ALA A 34 -3.13 4.72 7.93
C ALA A 34 -3.05 5.38 6.55
N THR A 35 -3.34 6.68 6.49
CA THR A 35 -3.38 7.47 5.25
C THR A 35 -2.07 8.21 5.01
N ARG A 36 -1.92 8.84 3.83
CA ARG A 36 -0.75 9.66 3.46
C ARG A 36 0.58 8.95 3.65
N LEU A 37 0.64 7.65 3.36
CA LEU A 37 1.88 6.88 3.50
C LEU A 37 3.01 7.51 2.67
N ARG A 38 4.18 7.69 3.29
CA ARG A 38 5.34 8.25 2.59
C ARG A 38 5.83 7.27 1.52
N ALA A 39 6.00 7.76 0.30
CA ALA A 39 6.62 6.98 -0.77
C ALA A 39 8.13 6.95 -0.58
N TYR A 40 8.74 5.77 -0.61
CA TYR A 40 10.20 5.61 -0.63
C TYR A 40 10.73 5.45 -2.07
N LYS A 41 9.87 5.02 -2.99
CA LYS A 41 10.18 4.91 -4.41
C LYS A 41 8.97 5.34 -5.23
N THR A 42 9.22 6.21 -6.20
CA THR A 42 8.20 6.64 -7.18
C THR A 42 8.73 6.31 -8.56
N MET A 43 7.98 5.53 -9.32
CA MET A 43 8.34 5.22 -10.71
C MET A 43 7.99 6.42 -11.62
N PRO A 44 8.64 6.54 -12.79
CA PRO A 44 8.15 7.38 -13.88
C PRO A 44 6.71 7.02 -14.25
N TRP A 45 6.02 7.94 -14.92
CA TRP A 45 4.75 7.63 -15.55
C TRP A 45 4.94 6.55 -16.63
N SER A 46 4.00 5.61 -16.68
CA SER A 46 3.93 4.58 -17.70
C SER A 46 2.54 4.67 -18.32
N GLY A 47 2.41 5.43 -19.41
CA GLY A 47 1.11 5.87 -19.91
C GLY A 47 0.43 6.78 -18.89
N SER A 48 -0.86 6.57 -18.65
CA SER A 48 -1.69 7.33 -17.70
C SER A 48 -1.59 6.85 -16.25
N VAL A 49 -0.65 5.96 -15.93
CA VAL A 49 -0.50 5.40 -14.58
C VAL A 49 0.89 5.68 -14.02
N ARG A 50 0.93 6.10 -12.76
CA ARG A 50 2.16 6.22 -11.97
C ARG A 50 2.11 5.30 -10.77
N ILE A 51 3.15 4.49 -10.63
CA ILE A 51 3.29 3.57 -9.51
C ILE A 51 4.19 4.19 -8.44
N ARG A 52 3.77 4.10 -7.18
CA ARG A 52 4.58 4.45 -6.01
C ARG A 52 4.66 3.28 -5.06
N TYR A 53 5.73 3.23 -4.27
CA TYR A 53 5.93 2.23 -3.23
C TYR A 53 6.11 2.90 -1.88
N HIS A 54 5.45 2.34 -0.89
CA HIS A 54 5.33 2.88 0.46
C HIS A 54 5.66 1.80 1.51
N LYS A 55 5.96 2.27 2.72
CA LYS A 55 5.96 1.45 3.93
C LYS A 55 4.92 2.00 4.89
N CYS A 56 4.25 1.11 5.62
CA CYS A 56 3.44 1.53 6.75
C CYS A 56 4.36 1.98 7.88
N GLY A 57 4.09 3.14 8.47
CA GLY A 57 4.83 3.64 9.64
C GLY A 57 4.18 3.30 10.98
N ASN A 58 3.04 2.60 10.98
CA ASN A 58 2.38 2.18 12.21
C ASN A 58 3.02 0.87 12.70
N PRO A 59 3.76 0.86 13.83
CA PRO A 59 4.43 -0.35 14.35
C PRO A 59 3.45 -1.47 14.74
N GLU A 60 2.19 -1.15 15.03
CA GLU A 60 1.16 -2.14 15.34
C GLU A 60 0.55 -2.78 14.09
N CYS A 61 0.85 -2.26 12.89
CA CYS A 61 0.34 -2.81 11.65
C CYS A 61 1.15 -4.05 11.22
N ILE A 62 0.43 -5.12 10.86
CA ILE A 62 1.05 -6.36 10.37
C ILE A 62 1.98 -6.14 9.16
N LEU A 63 1.62 -5.24 8.23
CA LEU A 63 2.47 -4.91 7.08
C LEU A 63 3.76 -4.21 7.48
N CYS A 64 3.74 -3.42 8.57
CA CYS A 64 4.95 -2.84 9.15
C CYS A 64 5.79 -3.92 9.81
N ALA A 65 5.18 -4.77 10.65
CA ALA A 65 5.85 -5.81 11.41
C ALA A 65 6.60 -6.82 10.52
N ILE A 66 6.02 -7.20 9.37
CA ILE A 66 6.66 -8.12 8.41
C ILE A 66 7.52 -7.42 7.36
N GLY A 67 7.56 -6.08 7.38
CA GLY A 67 8.31 -5.29 6.41
C GLY A 67 7.78 -5.40 4.97
N GLU A 68 6.49 -5.66 4.74
CA GLU A 68 5.91 -5.74 3.39
C GLU A 68 5.77 -4.33 2.77
N GLY A 69 5.97 -4.21 1.47
CA GLY A 69 5.78 -2.95 0.73
C GLY A 69 4.33 -2.76 0.31
N ILE A 70 3.89 -1.51 0.24
CA ILE A 70 2.55 -1.16 -0.27
C ILE A 70 2.74 -0.46 -1.61
N LYS A 71 2.23 -1.07 -2.68
CA LYS A 71 2.16 -0.45 -4.01
C LYS A 71 0.97 0.50 -4.03
N SER A 72 1.10 1.66 -4.66
CA SER A 72 -0.04 2.50 -5.01
C SER A 72 -0.04 2.88 -6.49
N LEU A 73 -1.24 3.06 -7.02
CA LEU A 73 -1.52 3.41 -8.41
C LEU A 73 -2.16 4.79 -8.44
N GLN A 74 -1.53 5.72 -9.14
CA GLN A 74 -2.07 7.04 -9.43
C GLN A 74 -2.42 7.09 -10.92
N GLU A 75 -3.70 7.22 -11.24
CA GLU A 75 -4.15 7.50 -12.60
C GLU A 75 -4.10 9.02 -12.88
N GLU A 76 -3.87 9.37 -14.14
CA GLU A 76 -4.06 10.73 -14.64
C GLU A 76 -5.57 11.02 -14.65
N LEU A 77 -5.98 12.07 -13.94
CA LEU A 77 -7.38 12.50 -13.80
C LEU A 77 -7.90 13.17 -15.07
#